data_AF-A0A392MCI7-F1
#
_entry.id   AF-A0A392MCI7-F1
#
_cell.length_a   1.000
_cell.length_b   1.000
_cell.length_c   1.000
_cell.angle_alpha   90.00
_cell.angle_beta   90.00
_cell.angle_gamma   90.00
#
_symmetry.space_group_name_H-M   'P 1'
#
loop_
_entity.id
_entity.type
_entity.pdbx_description
1 polymer ?
#
loop_
_entity_poly.entity_id
_entity_poly.type
_entity_poly.pdbx_seq_one_letter_code
_entity_poly.pdbx_strand_id
1 'polypeptide(L)'
;IVYPAYTTMIGHLRSKALKDFKTNLDRSLNNGRGFASSIHSWNKSIMLEFDKGSTDASVRQTNWDASKVRDELQYDIDSHALSVCNAELLEITTNFEKQLDKALPKPVESLFETGGKDTWPSIRKLLKRETEAVVSEFSDCVAGFFLEEKTVEKMKQSLRDYARKLVENKAREEAGKVMYRMKDR
;
A
#
# COMPACT_ATOMS: atom_id res chain seq x y z
N ILE A 1 3.99 42.70 22.45
CA ILE A 1 3.80 41.51 23.31
C ILE A 1 2.76 40.53 22.72
N VAL A 2 1.78 40.99 21.93
CA VAL A 2 0.73 40.12 21.35
C VAL A 2 1.21 39.17 20.24
N TYR A 3 2.24 39.56 19.46
CA TYR A 3 2.74 38.76 18.34
C TYR A 3 3.30 37.38 18.75
N PRO A 4 4.20 37.26 19.75
CA PRO A 4 4.63 35.95 20.25
C PRO A 4 3.47 35.03 20.63
N ALA A 5 2.47 35.55 21.36
CA ALA A 5 1.30 34.76 21.77
C ALA A 5 0.48 34.27 20.57
N TYR A 6 0.29 35.11 19.54
CA TYR A 6 -0.33 34.71 18.28
C TYR A 6 0.45 33.57 17.60
N THR A 7 1.77 33.71 17.44
CA THR A 7 2.59 32.68 16.79
C THR A 7 2.57 31.35 17.54
N THR A 8 2.59 31.38 18.88
CA THR A 8 2.46 30.17 19.71
C THR A 8 1.09 29.52 19.53
N MET A 9 0.01 30.30 19.49
CA MET A 9 -1.35 29.78 19.30
C MET A 9 -1.50 29.09 17.94
N ILE A 10 -1.07 29.74 16.85
CA ILE A 10 -1.12 29.16 15.51
C ILE A 10 -0.26 27.89 15.40
N GLY A 11 0.91 27.88 16.03
CA GLY A 11 1.76 26.68 16.11
C GLY A 11 1.09 25.52 16.87
N HIS A 12 0.37 25.81 17.95
CA HIS A 12 -0.42 24.82 18.67
C HIS A 12 -1.56 24.25 17.82
N LEU A 13 -2.30 25.11 17.10
CA LEU A 13 -3.35 24.70 16.18
C LEU A 13 -2.83 23.76 15.10
N ARG A 14 -1.69 24.07 14.46
CA ARG A 14 -1.05 23.18 13.47
C ARG A 14 -0.68 21.84 14.08
N SER A 15 -0.03 21.85 15.25
CA SER A 15 0.41 20.62 15.92
C SER A 15 -0.77 19.72 16.29
N LYS A 16 -1.86 20.31 16.78
CA LYS A 16 -3.11 19.60 17.10
C LYS A 16 -3.75 19.04 15.82
N ALA A 17 -3.94 19.87 14.81
CA ALA A 17 -4.51 19.49 13.51
C ALA A 17 -3.77 18.30 12.88
N LEU A 18 -2.44 18.34 12.86
CA LEU A 18 -1.62 17.26 12.32
C LEU A 18 -1.77 15.97 13.17
N LYS A 19 -1.79 16.08 14.50
CA LYS A 19 -1.97 14.93 15.39
C LYS A 19 -3.34 14.28 15.19
N ASP A 20 -4.39 15.08 15.08
CA ASP A 20 -5.76 14.62 14.88
C ASP A 20 -5.90 13.94 13.51
N PHE A 21 -5.28 14.49 12.45
CA PHE A 21 -5.21 13.84 11.15
C PHE A 21 -4.60 12.43 11.24
N LYS A 22 -3.40 12.32 11.83
CA LYS A 22 -2.68 11.03 11.98
C LYS A 22 -3.53 10.00 12.73
N THR A 23 -4.08 10.39 13.88
CA THR A 23 -4.89 9.51 14.72
C THR A 23 -6.14 9.01 14.01
N ASN A 24 -6.80 9.88 13.22
CA ASN A 24 -8.00 9.53 12.48
C ASN A 24 -7.71 8.66 11.25
N LEU A 25 -6.56 8.89 10.59
CA LEU A 25 -6.10 8.06 9.48
C LEU A 25 -5.79 6.63 9.95
N ASP A 26 -5.02 6.48 11.03
CA ASP A 26 -4.70 5.19 11.64
C ASP A 26 -5.96 4.41 12.05
N ARG A 27 -6.96 5.11 12.60
CA ARG A 27 -8.24 4.49 12.94
C ARG A 27 -9.00 4.02 11.70
N SER A 28 -8.89 4.74 10.59
CA SER A 28 -9.62 4.41 9.36
C SER A 28 -9.06 3.16 8.68
N LEU A 29 -7.74 2.97 8.73
CA LEU A 29 -7.05 1.76 8.27
C LEU A 29 -7.59 0.50 8.95
N ASN A 30 -7.72 0.55 10.28
CA ASN A 30 -8.24 -0.56 11.06
C ASN A 30 -9.71 -0.93 10.76
N ASN A 31 -10.46 -0.05 10.07
CA ASN A 31 -11.88 -0.23 9.79
C ASN A 31 -12.19 -0.59 8.33
N GLY A 32 -11.17 -0.82 7.49
CA GLY A 32 -11.33 -1.34 6.12
C GLY A 32 -12.13 -0.44 5.16
N ARG A 33 -12.29 0.86 5.45
CA ARG A 33 -13.00 1.79 4.56
C ARG A 33 -12.05 2.43 3.57
N GLY A 34 -12.54 2.63 2.34
CA GLY A 34 -11.83 3.21 1.18
C GLY A 34 -10.78 4.25 1.59
N PHE A 35 -9.52 3.82 1.52
CA PHE A 35 -8.37 4.52 2.08
C PHE A 35 -8.30 5.98 1.60
N ALA A 36 -8.43 6.16 0.29
CA ALA A 36 -8.26 7.47 -0.31
C ALA A 36 -9.46 8.41 -0.07
N SER A 37 -10.67 7.86 0.07
CA SER A 37 -11.86 8.63 0.49
C SER A 37 -11.72 9.11 1.94
N SER A 38 -11.15 8.26 2.81
CA SER A 38 -10.88 8.62 4.21
C SER A 38 -9.86 9.75 4.31
N ILE A 39 -8.73 9.65 3.58
CA ILE A 39 -7.73 10.73 3.51
C ILE A 39 -8.37 12.04 3.07
N HIS A 40 -9.14 12.02 1.98
CA HIS A 40 -9.77 13.23 1.46
C HIS A 40 -10.72 13.89 2.47
N SER A 41 -11.59 13.10 3.11
CA SER A 41 -12.53 13.58 4.12
C SER A 41 -11.80 14.17 5.33
N TRP A 42 -10.77 13.48 5.84
CA TRP A 42 -10.02 13.94 7.00
C TRP A 42 -9.19 15.19 6.69
N ASN A 43 -8.52 15.23 5.54
CA ASN A 43 -7.77 16.42 5.11
C ASN A 43 -8.69 17.65 5.07
N LYS A 44 -9.87 17.52 4.44
CA LYS A 44 -10.85 18.61 4.38
C LYS A 44 -11.33 19.05 5.78
N SER A 45 -11.64 18.11 6.66
CA SER A 45 -12.11 18.42 8.02
C SER A 45 -11.03 19.13 8.83
N ILE A 46 -9.79 18.64 8.79
CA ILE A 46 -8.67 19.18 9.56
C ILE A 46 -8.30 20.57 9.08
N MET A 47 -8.27 20.80 7.76
CA MET A 47 -8.01 22.12 7.20
C MET A 47 -9.10 23.13 7.58
N LEU A 48 -10.38 22.71 7.57
CA LEU A 48 -11.48 23.58 8.01
C LEU A 48 -11.36 23.96 9.49
N GLU A 49 -11.02 23.02 10.36
CA GLU A 49 -10.81 23.29 11.79
C GLU A 49 -9.63 24.23 12.04
N PHE A 50 -8.53 24.04 11.30
CA PHE A 50 -7.38 24.94 11.36
C PHE A 50 -7.73 26.35 10.87
N ASP A 51 -8.42 26.48 9.74
CA ASP A 51 -8.82 27.76 9.16
C ASP A 51 -9.76 28.53 10.13
N LYS A 52 -10.70 27.83 10.77
CA LYS A 52 -11.57 28.39 11.80
C LYS A 52 -10.77 28.87 13.01
N GLY A 53 -9.93 28.00 13.59
CA GLY A 53 -9.13 28.36 14.76
C GLY A 53 -8.16 29.52 14.49
N SER A 54 -7.61 29.59 13.28
CA SER A 54 -6.74 30.69 12.84
C SER A 54 -7.50 32.00 12.70
N THR A 55 -8.73 31.95 12.19
CA THR A 55 -9.62 33.12 12.09
C THR A 55 -10.01 33.64 13.47
N ASP A 56 -10.34 32.75 14.41
CA ASP A 56 -10.68 33.10 15.79
C ASP A 56 -9.49 33.74 16.54
N ALA A 57 -8.26 33.42 16.15
CA ALA A 57 -7.03 33.99 16.69
C ALA A 57 -6.57 35.30 16.01
N SER A 58 -7.26 35.76 14.96
CA SER A 58 -6.84 36.92 14.17
C SER A 58 -6.95 38.25 14.93
N VAL A 59 -6.02 39.17 14.67
CA VAL A 59 -5.98 40.49 15.32
C VAL A 59 -6.32 41.57 14.28
N ARG A 60 -7.46 42.25 14.46
CA ARG A 60 -8.07 43.15 13.44
C ARG A 60 -7.20 44.28 12.89
N GLN A 61 -6.15 44.71 13.60
CA GLN A 61 -5.30 45.84 13.22
C GLN A 61 -3.90 45.41 12.76
N THR A 62 -3.68 44.11 12.52
CA THR A 62 -2.39 43.59 12.05
C THR A 62 -2.55 42.91 10.70
N ASN A 63 -1.44 42.83 9.96
CA ASN A 63 -1.30 42.06 8.73
C ASN A 63 -0.83 40.62 9.01
N TRP A 64 -1.11 40.10 10.20
CA TRP A 64 -0.70 38.75 10.58
C TRP A 64 -1.69 37.76 10.02
N ASP A 65 -1.20 36.79 9.27
CA ASP A 65 -1.99 35.69 8.75
C ASP A 65 -1.35 34.34 9.12
N ALA A 66 -2.12 33.28 8.94
CA ALA A 66 -1.67 31.91 9.18
C ALA A 66 -1.36 31.17 7.87
N SER A 67 -1.27 31.87 6.73
CA SER A 67 -1.17 31.26 5.39
C SER A 67 0.04 30.34 5.28
N LYS A 68 1.21 30.80 5.70
CA LYS A 68 2.43 29.99 5.70
C LYS A 68 2.29 28.75 6.57
N VAL A 69 1.70 28.87 7.76
CA VAL A 69 1.52 27.74 8.68
C VAL A 69 0.48 26.76 8.14
N ARG A 70 -0.54 27.27 7.44
CA ARG A 70 -1.54 26.48 6.73
C ARG A 70 -0.91 25.67 5.60
N ASP A 71 -0.05 26.28 4.81
CA ASP A 71 0.65 25.60 3.71
C ASP A 71 1.61 24.53 4.24
N GLU A 72 2.32 24.82 5.34
CA GLU A 72 3.14 23.84 6.04
C GLU A 72 2.30 22.67 6.60
N LEU A 73 1.12 22.94 7.16
CA LEU A 73 0.20 21.90 7.61
C LEU A 73 -0.28 21.02 6.44
N GLN A 74 -0.67 21.63 5.31
CA GLN A 74 -1.10 20.87 4.13
C GLN A 74 0.02 19.96 3.62
N TYR A 75 1.24 20.50 3.52
CA TYR A 75 2.41 19.75 3.11
C TYR A 75 2.68 18.55 4.04
N ASP A 76 2.62 18.74 5.35
CA ASP A 76 2.84 17.66 6.32
C ASP A 76 1.75 16.59 6.24
N ILE A 77 0.49 17.00 6.03
CA ILE A 77 -0.64 16.09 5.84
C ILE A 77 -0.44 15.25 4.57
N ASP A 78 -0.12 15.88 3.44
CA ASP A 78 0.06 15.21 2.17
C ASP A 78 1.26 14.26 2.20
N SER A 79 2.37 14.70 2.81
CA SER A 79 3.57 13.89 3.03
C SER A 79 3.27 12.66 3.89
N HIS A 80 2.54 12.84 4.99
CA HIS A 80 2.17 11.72 5.86
C HIS A 80 1.20 10.76 5.17
N ALA A 81 0.17 11.29 4.49
CA ALA A 81 -0.79 10.48 3.73
C ALA A 81 -0.10 9.64 2.66
N LEU A 82 0.87 10.21 1.92
CA LEU A 82 1.67 9.49 0.94
C LEU A 82 2.53 8.41 1.58
N SER A 83 3.17 8.70 2.72
CA SER A 83 3.96 7.71 3.46
C SER A 83 3.12 6.52 3.90
N VAL A 84 1.93 6.78 4.46
CA VAL A 84 1.00 5.73 4.89
C VAL A 84 0.51 4.92 3.68
N CYS A 85 0.13 5.61 2.59
CA CYS A 85 -0.29 4.97 1.34
C CYS A 85 0.75 3.97 0.83
N ASN A 86 2.02 4.39 0.78
CA ASN A 86 3.12 3.54 0.31
C ASN A 86 3.36 2.34 1.25
N ALA A 87 3.26 2.53 2.56
CA ALA A 87 3.42 1.46 3.54
C ALA A 87 2.31 0.39 3.39
N GLU A 88 1.06 0.83 3.29
CA GLU A 88 -0.10 -0.05 3.08
C GLU A 88 0.00 -0.83 1.77
N LEU A 89 0.36 -0.15 0.67
CA LEU A 89 0.54 -0.81 -0.63
C LEU A 89 1.67 -1.84 -0.61
N LEU A 90 2.75 -1.57 0.11
CA LEU A 90 3.85 -2.53 0.31
C LEU A 90 3.38 -3.76 1.10
N GLU A 91 2.61 -3.55 2.17
CA GLU A 91 2.04 -4.62 2.98
C GLU A 91 1.08 -5.49 2.17
N ILE A 92 0.15 -4.88 1.44
CA ILE A 92 -0.78 -5.55 0.52
C ILE A 92 0.01 -6.40 -0.48
N THR A 93 1.00 -5.82 -1.16
CA THR A 93 1.83 -6.52 -2.15
C THR A 93 2.54 -7.72 -1.54
N THR A 94 3.16 -7.53 -0.36
CA THR A 94 3.87 -8.60 0.37
C THR A 94 2.92 -9.72 0.79
N ASN A 95 1.67 -9.40 1.17
CA ASN A 95 0.68 -10.40 1.52
C ASN A 95 0.32 -11.27 0.30
N PHE A 96 0.14 -10.67 -0.88
CA PHE A 96 -0.14 -11.41 -2.10
C PHE A 96 1.05 -12.22 -2.61
N GLU A 97 2.29 -11.73 -2.45
CA GLU A 97 3.49 -12.55 -2.69
C GLU A 97 3.51 -13.78 -1.79
N LYS A 98 3.20 -13.63 -0.49
CA LYS A 98 3.08 -14.77 0.45
C LYS A 98 1.96 -15.76 0.07
N GLN A 99 0.89 -15.31 -0.59
CA GLN A 99 -0.12 -16.22 -1.10
C GLN A 99 0.44 -17.08 -2.25
N LEU A 100 1.18 -16.46 -3.17
CA LEU A 100 1.85 -17.17 -4.28
C LEU A 100 2.89 -18.17 -3.76
N ASP A 101 3.67 -17.81 -2.74
CA ASP A 101 4.61 -18.69 -2.04
C ASP A 101 3.95 -19.96 -1.47
N LYS A 102 2.69 -19.84 -1.03
CA LYS A 102 1.94 -20.97 -0.49
C LYS A 102 1.32 -21.82 -1.60
N ALA A 103 0.85 -21.18 -2.68
CA ALA A 103 0.06 -21.83 -3.73
C ALA A 103 0.91 -22.54 -4.78
N LEU A 104 2.10 -22.04 -5.12
CA LEU A 104 2.85 -22.52 -6.29
C LEU A 104 3.90 -23.61 -6.00
N PRO A 105 4.81 -23.49 -5.01
CA PRO A 105 5.98 -24.37 -4.93
C PRO A 105 5.64 -25.86 -4.73
N LYS A 106 4.72 -26.18 -3.82
CA LYS A 106 4.37 -27.58 -3.52
C LYS A 106 3.66 -28.28 -4.69
N PRO A 107 2.64 -27.69 -5.35
CA PRO A 107 2.06 -28.35 -6.52
C PRO A 107 3.04 -28.48 -7.69
N VAL A 108 3.95 -27.52 -7.88
CA VAL A 108 5.02 -27.62 -8.89
C VAL A 108 5.96 -28.79 -8.58
N GLU A 109 6.36 -28.97 -7.32
CA GLU A 109 7.16 -30.12 -6.88
C GLU A 109 6.49 -31.46 -7.22
N SER A 110 5.22 -31.60 -6.84
CA SER A 110 4.43 -32.81 -7.09
C SER A 110 4.29 -33.14 -8.58
N LEU A 111 4.17 -32.11 -9.44
CA LEU A 111 4.16 -32.28 -10.90
C LEU A 111 5.51 -32.79 -11.44
N PHE A 112 6.63 -32.34 -10.86
CA PHE A 112 7.96 -32.85 -11.20
C PHE A 112 8.21 -34.27 -10.65
N GLU A 113 7.63 -34.62 -9.50
CA GLU A 113 7.73 -35.98 -8.91
C GLU A 113 7.00 -37.01 -9.74
N THR A 114 5.76 -36.68 -10.14
CA THR A 114 4.96 -37.54 -11.03
C THR A 114 5.66 -37.67 -12.39
N GLY A 115 6.13 -36.55 -12.94
CA GLY A 115 6.74 -36.51 -14.26
C GLY A 115 5.77 -36.94 -15.37
N GLY A 116 6.23 -36.87 -16.62
CA GLY A 116 5.44 -37.27 -17.79
C GLY A 116 5.41 -36.19 -18.87
N LYS A 117 4.75 -36.52 -19.99
CA LYS A 117 4.67 -35.62 -21.15
C LYS A 117 3.91 -34.32 -20.84
N ASP A 118 2.98 -34.37 -19.89
CA ASP A 118 2.10 -33.26 -19.54
C ASP A 118 2.57 -32.40 -18.35
N THR A 119 3.76 -32.67 -17.78
CA THR A 119 4.29 -31.92 -16.62
C THR A 119 4.38 -30.42 -16.93
N TRP A 120 5.05 -30.02 -18.00
CA TRP A 120 5.20 -28.61 -18.37
C TRP A 120 3.89 -27.91 -18.75
N PRO A 121 3.01 -28.52 -19.58
CA PRO A 121 1.65 -27.99 -19.78
C PRO A 121 0.88 -27.78 -18.47
N SER A 122 0.96 -28.72 -17.53
CA SER A 122 0.27 -28.63 -16.23
C SER A 122 0.83 -27.51 -15.36
N ILE A 123 2.15 -27.33 -15.32
CA ILE A 123 2.80 -26.22 -14.61
C ILE A 123 2.36 -24.87 -15.19
N ARG A 124 2.33 -24.72 -16.52
CA ARG A 124 1.86 -23.47 -17.16
C ARG A 124 0.40 -23.16 -16.83
N LYS A 125 -0.46 -24.18 -16.82
CA LYS A 125 -1.88 -24.04 -16.45
C LYS A 125 -2.04 -23.62 -14.98
N LEU A 126 -1.28 -24.26 -14.08
CA LEU A 126 -1.24 -23.93 -12.66
C LEU A 126 -0.77 -22.48 -12.44
N LEU A 127 0.40 -22.13 -12.99
CA LEU A 127 0.97 -20.78 -12.86
C LEU A 127 -0.04 -19.72 -13.31
N LYS A 128 -0.65 -19.89 -14.48
CA LYS A 128 -1.67 -18.95 -14.97
C LYS A 128 -2.86 -18.85 -14.03
N ARG A 129 -3.40 -19.98 -13.57
CA ARG A 129 -4.59 -20.02 -12.70
C ARG A 129 -4.34 -19.30 -11.38
N GLU A 130 -3.30 -19.69 -10.65
CA GLU A 130 -3.01 -19.12 -9.33
C GLU A 130 -2.62 -17.64 -9.42
N THR A 131 -1.80 -17.28 -10.41
CA THR A 131 -1.33 -15.90 -10.57
C THR A 131 -2.47 -14.95 -10.93
N GLU A 132 -3.33 -15.30 -11.89
CA GLU A 132 -4.42 -14.40 -12.29
C GLU A 132 -5.51 -14.32 -11.21
N ALA A 133 -5.72 -15.38 -10.41
CA ALA A 133 -6.59 -15.30 -9.23
C ALA A 133 -6.06 -14.27 -8.21
N VAL A 134 -4.78 -14.36 -7.86
CA VAL A 134 -4.10 -13.41 -6.96
C VAL A 134 -4.11 -11.98 -7.52
N VAL A 135 -3.84 -11.81 -8.82
CA VAL A 135 -3.85 -10.49 -9.46
C VAL A 135 -5.25 -9.87 -9.48
N SER A 136 -6.30 -10.68 -9.65
CA SER A 136 -7.68 -10.19 -9.56
C SER A 136 -8.00 -9.69 -8.15
N GLU A 137 -7.72 -10.48 -7.12
CA GLU A 137 -7.96 -10.11 -5.71
C GLU A 137 -7.13 -8.88 -5.29
N PHE A 138 -5.87 -8.81 -5.75
CA PHE A 138 -5.03 -7.63 -5.57
C PHE A 138 -5.66 -6.38 -6.17
N SER A 139 -6.25 -6.48 -7.37
CA SER A 139 -6.89 -5.36 -8.05
C SER A 139 -8.06 -4.81 -7.24
N ASP A 140 -8.88 -5.70 -6.69
CA ASP A 140 -10.02 -5.33 -5.86
C ASP A 140 -9.56 -4.63 -4.57
N CYS A 141 -8.46 -5.11 -3.98
CA CYS A 141 -7.88 -4.52 -2.77
C CYS A 141 -7.33 -3.10 -3.01
N VAL A 142 -6.63 -2.87 -4.13
CA VAL A 142 -6.00 -1.56 -4.42
C VAL A 142 -6.94 -0.56 -5.09
N ALA A 143 -8.15 -0.96 -5.51
CA ALA A 143 -9.13 -0.08 -6.15
C ALA A 143 -9.48 1.15 -5.28
N GLY A 144 -9.36 1.04 -3.96
CA GLY A 144 -9.62 2.11 -3.01
C GLY A 144 -8.52 3.18 -2.87
N PHE A 145 -7.41 3.09 -3.60
CA PHE A 145 -6.19 3.88 -3.38
C PHE A 145 -5.97 5.08 -4.32
N PHE A 146 -6.92 5.49 -5.18
CA PHE A 146 -6.74 6.57 -6.19
C PHE A 146 -5.39 6.50 -6.94
N LEU A 147 -4.95 5.29 -7.29
CA LEU A 147 -3.70 5.09 -8.01
C LEU A 147 -3.87 5.31 -9.51
N GLU A 148 -2.82 5.82 -10.16
CA GLU A 148 -2.75 5.83 -11.61
C GLU A 148 -2.83 4.40 -12.16
N GLU A 149 -3.58 4.21 -13.25
CA GLU A 149 -3.74 2.91 -13.91
C GLU A 149 -2.37 2.28 -14.25
N LYS A 150 -1.42 3.09 -14.72
CA LYS A 150 -0.04 2.65 -15.01
C LYS A 150 0.68 2.11 -13.78
N THR A 151 0.44 2.68 -12.59
CA THR A 151 1.04 2.20 -11.34
C THR A 151 0.43 0.87 -10.93
N VAL A 152 -0.90 0.75 -11.02
CA VAL A 152 -1.60 -0.51 -10.76
C VAL A 152 -1.09 -1.62 -11.68
N GLU A 153 -0.97 -1.35 -12.99
CA GLU A 153 -0.46 -2.35 -13.94
C GLU A 153 0.99 -2.77 -13.66
N LYS A 154 1.85 -1.86 -13.22
CA LYS A 154 3.22 -2.21 -12.78
C LYS A 154 3.20 -3.16 -11.58
N MET A 155 2.34 -2.94 -10.60
CA MET A 155 2.23 -3.80 -9.42
C MET A 155 1.65 -5.18 -9.77
N LYS A 156 0.66 -5.23 -10.67
CA LYS A 156 0.16 -6.51 -11.20
C LYS A 156 1.28 -7.27 -11.93
N GLN A 157 2.07 -6.57 -12.73
CA GLN A 157 3.18 -7.18 -13.44
C GLN A 157 4.26 -7.70 -12.49
N SER A 158 4.59 -6.98 -11.41
CA SER A 158 5.55 -7.48 -10.42
C SER A 158 5.09 -8.76 -9.74
N LEU A 159 3.79 -8.89 -9.43
CA LEU A 159 3.21 -10.14 -8.91
C LEU A 159 3.33 -11.30 -9.92
N ARG A 160 3.07 -11.04 -11.22
CA ARG A 160 3.24 -12.04 -12.28
C ARG A 160 4.71 -12.48 -12.43
N ASP A 161 5.63 -11.54 -12.34
CA ASP A 161 7.06 -11.82 -12.44
C ASP A 161 7.57 -12.59 -11.21
N TYR A 162 7.07 -12.24 -10.02
CA TYR A 162 7.33 -12.96 -8.79
C TYR A 162 6.84 -14.42 -8.86
N ALA A 163 5.60 -14.64 -9.30
CA ALA A 163 5.04 -15.98 -9.51
C ALA A 163 5.89 -16.83 -10.47
N ARG A 164 6.35 -16.23 -11.58
CA ARG A 164 7.24 -16.90 -12.54
C ARG A 164 8.56 -17.29 -11.90
N LYS A 165 9.17 -16.38 -11.13
CA LYS A 165 10.42 -16.62 -10.40
C LYS A 165 10.29 -17.77 -9.41
N LEU A 166 9.15 -17.90 -8.72
CA LEU A 166 8.90 -19.04 -7.82
C LEU A 166 8.93 -20.37 -8.58
N VAL A 167 8.24 -20.46 -9.71
CA VAL A 167 8.23 -21.67 -10.55
C VAL A 167 9.62 -21.97 -11.11
N GLU A 168 10.34 -20.97 -11.59
CA GLU A 168 11.72 -21.13 -12.10
C GLU A 168 12.68 -21.62 -11.02
N ASN A 169 12.61 -21.03 -9.82
CA ASN A 169 13.42 -21.45 -8.69
C ASN A 169 13.11 -22.89 -8.29
N LYS A 170 11.82 -23.24 -8.23
CA LYS A 170 11.42 -24.61 -7.91
C LYS A 170 11.87 -25.60 -8.98
N ALA A 171 11.72 -25.27 -10.26
CA ALA A 171 12.22 -26.10 -11.35
C ALA A 171 13.74 -26.33 -11.26
N ARG A 172 14.52 -25.30 -10.89
CA ARG A 172 15.96 -25.42 -10.69
C ARG A 172 16.32 -26.31 -9.51
N GLU A 173 15.58 -26.20 -8.40
CA GLU A 173 15.72 -27.08 -7.24
C GLU A 173 15.46 -28.55 -7.62
N GLU A 174 14.35 -28.81 -8.32
CA GLU A 174 13.97 -30.17 -8.73
C GLU A 174 14.93 -30.77 -9.75
N ALA A 175 15.50 -29.96 -10.65
CA ALA A 175 16.55 -30.40 -11.56
C ALA A 175 17.79 -30.92 -10.81
N GLY A 176 18.16 -30.29 -9.68
CA GLY A 176 19.25 -30.74 -8.82
C GLY A 176 18.98 -32.08 -8.13
N LYS A 177 17.71 -32.46 -7.95
CA LYS A 177 17.30 -33.71 -7.30
C LYS A 177 17.16 -34.90 -8.28
N VAL A 178 17.33 -34.67 -9.59
CA VAL A 178 17.06 -35.69 -10.64
C VAL A 178 17.85 -36.98 -10.41
N MET A 179 19.13 -36.90 -10.04
CA MET A 179 19.97 -38.09 -9.85
C MET A 179 19.45 -39.02 -8.74
N TYR A 180 18.82 -38.47 -7.71
CA TYR A 180 18.19 -39.28 -6.65
C TYR A 180 16.90 -39.91 -7.16
N ARG A 181 16.06 -39.14 -7.87
CA ARG A 181 14.79 -39.62 -8.44
C ARG A 181 14.96 -40.70 -9.51
N MET A 182 16.08 -40.71 -10.20
CA MET A 182 16.41 -41.76 -11.17
C MET A 182 16.76 -43.09 -10.51
N LYS A 183 17.09 -43.13 -9.22
CA LYS A 183 17.35 -44.37 -8.47
C LYS A 183 16.08 -44.99 -7.89
N ASP A 184 15.09 -44.16 -7.58
CA ASP A 184 13.81 -44.58 -7.00
C ASP A 184 12.76 -45.00 -8.06
N ARG A 185 13.04 -44.77 -9.34
CA ARG A 185 12.21 -45.14 -10.50
C ARG A 185 12.78 -46.34 -11.24
#